data_AF-A0A4Y4KLA4-F1
#
_entry.id   AF-A0A4Y4KLA4-F1
#
_cell.length_a   1.000
_cell.length_b   1.000
_cell.length_c   1.000
_cell.angle_alpha   90.00
_cell.angle_beta   90.00
_cell.angle_gamma   90.00
#
_symmetry.space_group_name_H-M   'P 1'
#
loop_
_entity.id
_entity.type
_entity.pdbx_description
1 polymer ?
#
loop_
_entity_poly.entity_id
_entity_poly.type
_entity_poly.pdbx_seq_one_letter_code
_entity_poly.pdbx_strand_id
1 'polypeptide(L)'
;MTGAGMARVRRARVADLPLVAQLAAEHAAHERAAPQPTDLARRLETLRFATETPRLRCFVAELNEEEITGHASCAPEVSTGDEAAAALSSTPEDALAQVHPGSIVMSARWWSRR
;
A
#
# COMPACT_ATOMS: atom_id res chain seq x y z
N MET A 1 13.34 -29.74 1.94
CA MET A 1 13.47 -28.75 3.03
C MET A 1 13.29 -27.37 2.42
N THR A 2 12.08 -26.82 2.46
CA THR A 2 11.85 -25.40 2.16
C THR A 2 12.41 -24.59 3.31
N GLY A 3 13.64 -24.10 3.17
CA GLY A 3 14.10 -23.01 4.03
C GLY A 3 13.13 -21.86 3.85
N ALA A 4 12.44 -21.46 4.91
CA ALA A 4 11.62 -20.25 4.88
C ALA A 4 12.58 -19.08 4.61
N GLY A 5 12.62 -18.62 3.36
CA GLY A 5 13.42 -17.47 2.97
C GLY A 5 13.08 -16.29 3.88
N MET A 6 14.07 -15.48 4.23
CA MET A 6 13.84 -14.35 5.11
C MET A 6 13.01 -13.31 4.35
N ALA A 7 11.74 -13.18 4.74
CA ALA A 7 10.83 -12.19 4.17
C ALA A 7 11.01 -10.84 4.88
N ARG A 8 11.18 -9.77 4.12
CA ARG A 8 11.31 -8.40 4.62
C ARG A 8 10.38 -7.46 3.87
N VAL A 9 9.79 -6.51 4.58
CA VAL A 9 9.08 -5.38 3.97
C VAL A 9 9.89 -4.11 4.15
N ARG A 10 10.08 -3.35 3.07
CA ARG A 10 10.75 -2.03 3.13
C ARG A 10 10.09 -1.01 2.23
N ARG A 11 10.40 0.27 2.45
CA ARG A 11 10.01 1.33 1.51
C ARG A 11 10.66 1.05 0.15
N ALA A 12 9.88 1.17 -0.92
CA ALA A 12 10.43 1.13 -2.26
C ALA A 12 11.35 2.34 -2.49
N ARG A 13 12.44 2.10 -3.21
CA ARG A 13 13.44 3.03 -3.72
C ARG A 13 13.11 3.33 -5.19
N VAL A 14 13.73 4.37 -5.75
CA VAL A 14 13.57 4.71 -7.18
C VAL A 14 13.91 3.52 -8.08
N ALA A 15 14.97 2.76 -7.74
CA ALA A 15 15.39 1.58 -8.47
C ALA A 15 14.35 0.44 -8.51
N ASP A 16 13.42 0.39 -7.56
CA ASP A 16 12.38 -0.66 -7.52
C ASP A 16 11.18 -0.32 -8.41
N LEU A 17 11.01 0.94 -8.82
CA LEU A 17 9.79 1.42 -9.48
C LEU A 17 9.47 0.72 -10.81
N PRO A 18 10.45 0.37 -11.68
CA PRO A 18 10.16 -0.41 -12.88
C PRO A 18 9.53 -1.77 -12.55
N LEU A 19 10.07 -2.47 -11.55
CA LEU A 19 9.54 -3.76 -11.11
C LEU A 19 8.18 -3.61 -10.42
N VAL A 20 8.00 -2.59 -9.58
CA VAL A 20 6.69 -2.27 -8.98
C VAL A 20 5.63 -2.02 -10.05
N ALA A 21 5.95 -1.32 -11.13
CA ALA A 21 5.02 -1.12 -12.24
C ALA A 21 4.65 -2.44 -12.94
N GLN A 22 5.62 -3.35 -13.11
CA GLN A 22 5.36 -4.68 -13.65
C GLN A 22 4.46 -5.51 -12.72
N LEU A 23 4.75 -5.53 -11.41
CA LEU A 23 3.91 -6.20 -10.42
C LEU A 23 2.47 -5.62 -10.43
N ALA A 24 2.32 -4.29 -10.50
CA ALA A 24 1.00 -3.65 -10.55
C ALA A 24 0.22 -4.00 -11.83
N ALA A 25 0.91 -4.13 -12.97
CA ALA A 25 0.28 -4.57 -14.21
C ALA A 25 -0.22 -6.02 -14.12
N GLU A 26 0.54 -6.90 -13.49
CA GLU A 26 0.13 -8.29 -13.27
C GLU A 26 -0.98 -8.42 -12.24
N HIS A 27 -0.98 -7.57 -11.20
CA HIS A 27 -2.09 -7.44 -10.26
C HIS A 27 -3.38 -7.04 -11.00
N ALA A 28 -3.31 -6.00 -11.85
CA ALA A 28 -4.45 -5.55 -12.64
C ALA A 28 -4.95 -6.66 -13.59
N ALA A 29 -4.04 -7.40 -14.23
CA ALA A 29 -4.41 -8.54 -15.07
C ALA A 29 -5.11 -9.65 -14.27
N HIS A 30 -4.59 -9.97 -13.07
CA HIS A 30 -5.19 -10.96 -12.17
C HIS A 30 -6.61 -10.56 -11.74
N GLU A 31 -6.80 -9.29 -11.36
CA GLU A 31 -8.11 -8.74 -11.01
C GLU A 31 -9.03 -8.51 -12.21
N ARG A 32 -8.56 -8.76 -13.44
CA ARG A 32 -9.25 -8.41 -14.69
C ARG A 32 -9.63 -6.93 -14.75
N ALA A 33 -8.81 -6.09 -14.13
CA ALA A 33 -8.95 -4.64 -14.13
C ALA A 33 -8.36 -4.03 -15.41
N ALA A 34 -8.59 -2.72 -15.59
CA ALA A 34 -7.98 -1.98 -16.69
C ALA A 34 -6.44 -2.00 -16.58
N PRO A 35 -5.72 -2.09 -17.71
CA PRO A 35 -4.26 -2.04 -17.70
C PRO A 35 -3.73 -0.77 -17.05
N GLN A 36 -2.62 -0.89 -16.34
CA GLN A 36 -1.93 0.26 -15.77
C GLN A 36 -1.36 1.16 -16.90
N PRO A 37 -1.25 2.48 -16.68
CA PRO A 37 -0.56 3.37 -17.61
C PRO A 37 0.87 2.90 -17.89
N THR A 38 1.30 2.97 -19.15
CA THR A 38 2.67 2.57 -19.55
C THR A 38 3.76 3.41 -18.88
N ASP A 39 3.44 4.62 -18.43
CA ASP A 39 4.34 5.52 -17.72
C ASP A 39 4.19 5.47 -16.19
N LEU A 40 3.57 4.41 -15.64
CA LEU A 40 3.29 4.28 -14.20
C LEU A 40 4.55 4.48 -13.33
N ALA A 41 5.70 3.90 -13.69
CA ALA A 41 6.93 4.04 -12.91
C ALA A 41 7.34 5.51 -12.73
N ARG A 42 7.27 6.30 -13.81
CA ARG A 42 7.55 7.75 -13.79
C ARG A 42 6.54 8.51 -12.93
N ARG A 43 5.25 8.15 -13.00
CA ARG A 43 4.22 8.78 -12.15
C ARG A 43 4.44 8.47 -10.68
N LEU A 44 4.80 7.23 -10.35
CA LEU A 44 5.15 6.82 -8.98
C LEU A 44 6.37 7.57 -8.48
N GLU A 45 7.39 7.75 -9.31
CA GLU A 45 8.57 8.53 -8.95
C GLU A 45 8.20 9.94 -8.51
N THR A 46 7.43 10.65 -9.34
CA THR A 46 6.94 12.00 -9.05
C THR A 46 6.12 12.05 -7.76
N LEU A 47 5.15 11.14 -7.59
CA LEU A 47 4.25 11.15 -6.42
C LEU A 47 4.96 10.80 -5.10
N ARG A 48 6.10 10.10 -5.17
CA ARG A 48 6.82 9.58 -4.00
C ARG A 48 8.08 10.34 -3.63
N PHE A 49 8.74 10.98 -4.59
CA PHE A 49 10.07 11.55 -4.40
C PHE A 49 10.19 13.03 -4.78
N ALA A 50 9.21 13.61 -5.48
CA ALA A 50 9.31 15.01 -5.91
C ALA A 50 9.06 16.04 -4.79
N THR A 51 8.58 15.62 -3.62
CA THR A 51 8.24 16.51 -2.50
C THR A 51 8.67 15.89 -1.18
N GLU A 52 9.03 16.73 -0.20
CA GLU A 52 9.42 16.30 1.16
C GLU A 52 8.28 15.57 1.90
N THR A 53 7.03 15.88 1.56
CA THR A 53 5.82 15.24 2.09
C THR A 53 5.09 14.46 0.99
N PRO A 54 5.55 13.24 0.64
CA PRO A 54 4.99 12.50 -0.48
C PRO A 54 3.53 12.12 -0.26
N ARG A 55 2.72 12.33 -1.30
CA ARG A 55 1.27 12.01 -1.29
C ARG A 55 1.00 10.52 -1.35
N LEU A 56 2.00 9.73 -1.75
CA LEU A 56 1.91 8.28 -1.86
C LEU A 56 3.09 7.61 -1.15
N ARG A 57 2.80 6.58 -0.37
CA ARG A 57 3.79 5.65 0.15
C ARG A 57 3.65 4.34 -0.61
N CYS A 58 4.77 3.65 -0.81
CA CYS A 58 4.75 2.31 -1.37
C CYS A 58 5.91 1.47 -0.82
N PHE A 59 5.60 0.19 -0.66
CA PHE A 59 6.43 -0.80 -0.01
C PHE A 59 6.64 -1.96 -0.96
N VAL A 60 7.77 -2.63 -0.80
CA VAL A 60 8.12 -3.85 -1.51
C VAL A 60 8.33 -4.97 -0.50
N ALA A 61 7.93 -6.17 -0.90
CA ALA A 61 8.18 -7.41 -0.19
C ALA A 61 9.42 -8.06 -0.81
N GLU A 62 10.47 -8.22 -0.02
CA GLU A 62 11.70 -8.89 -0.42
C GLU A 62 11.77 -10.28 0.20
N LEU A 63 12.19 -11.26 -0.60
CA LEU A 63 12.54 -12.59 -0.17
C LEU A 63 14.03 -12.80 -0.40
N ASN A 64 14.73 -13.35 0.60
CA ASN A 64 16.18 -13.63 0.51
C ASN A 64 17.03 -12.40 0.15
N GLU A 65 16.60 -11.21 0.58
CA GLU A 65 17.29 -9.92 0.40
C GLU A 65 17.50 -9.42 -1.03
N GLU A 66 17.08 -10.17 -2.05
CA GLU A 66 17.32 -9.82 -3.46
C GLU A 66 16.05 -9.89 -4.31
N GLU A 67 15.09 -10.74 -3.96
CA GLU A 67 13.91 -10.98 -4.79
C GLU A 67 12.71 -10.18 -4.30
N ILE A 68 12.27 -9.19 -5.09
CA ILE A 68 11.01 -8.50 -4.81
C ILE A 68 9.85 -9.35 -5.32
N THR A 69 9.03 -9.85 -4.40
CA THR A 69 7.92 -10.78 -4.67
C THR A 69 6.54 -10.11 -4.61
N GLY A 70 6.48 -8.84 -4.21
CA GLY A 70 5.23 -8.12 -4.05
C GLY A 70 5.40 -6.64 -3.76
N HIS A 71 4.31 -5.89 -3.89
CA HIS A 71 4.25 -4.48 -3.54
C HIS A 71 2.94 -4.12 -2.85
N ALA A 72 2.97 -2.96 -2.19
CA ALA A 72 1.78 -2.25 -1.76
C ALA A 72 1.96 -0.75 -1.94
N SER A 73 0.87 -0.04 -2.20
CA SER A 73 0.80 1.41 -2.19
C SER A 73 -0.31 1.87 -1.25
N CYS A 74 -0.11 3.02 -0.60
CA CYS A 74 -1.10 3.66 0.24
C CYS A 74 -0.91 5.18 0.23
N ALA A 75 -2.03 5.89 0.26
CA ALA A 75 -2.07 7.35 0.41
C ALA A 75 -2.75 7.68 1.75
N PRO A 76 -2.34 8.78 2.42
CA PRO A 76 -3.11 9.30 3.54
C PRO A 76 -4.44 9.87 3.03
N GLU A 77 -5.55 9.44 3.62
CA GLU A 77 -6.90 9.92 3.32
C GLU A 77 -7.55 10.45 4.60
N VAL A 78 -8.40 11.49 4.50
CA VAL A 78 -9.12 12.06 5.65
C VAL A 78 -10.59 11.67 5.56
N SER A 79 -11.14 11.10 6.63
CA SER A 79 -12.57 10.85 6.76
C SER A 79 -13.30 12.13 7.19
N THR A 80 -14.38 12.51 6.50
CA THR A 80 -15.20 13.70 6.79
C THR A 80 -16.44 13.40 7.65
N GLY A 81 -16.57 12.20 8.19
CA GLY A 81 -17.71 11.83 9.05
C GLY A 81 -17.67 12.57 10.39
N ASP A 82 -18.78 13.24 10.72
CA ASP A 82 -18.98 13.96 11.97
C ASP A 82 -19.77 13.09 12.95
N GLU A 83 -19.07 12.26 13.74
CA GLU A 83 -19.63 11.69 14.96
C GLU A 83 -18.83 12.21 16.16
N ALA A 84 -18.93 13.51 16.39
CA ALA A 84 -18.79 14.07 17.72
C ALA A 84 -20.15 13.96 18.44
N ALA A 85 -20.13 13.40 19.65
CA ALA A 85 -21.24 13.33 20.62
C ALA A 85 -22.22 12.16 20.52
N ALA A 86 -21.77 10.96 20.92
CA ALA A 86 -22.56 10.09 21.80
C ALA A 86 -21.69 8.98 22.41
N ALA A 87 -20.73 9.36 23.26
CA ALA A 87 -20.08 8.40 24.14
C ALA A 87 -21.02 8.08 25.32
N LEU A 88 -22.02 7.22 25.12
CA LEU A 88 -22.60 6.41 26.21
C LEU A 88 -23.17 5.09 25.66
N SER A 89 -22.47 4.01 26.02
CA SER A 89 -22.92 2.61 26.06
C SER A 89 -22.97 1.79 24.76
N SER A 90 -21.89 1.07 24.45
CA SER A 90 -21.95 -0.39 24.17
C SER A 90 -20.53 -1.02 24.08
N THR A 91 -20.51 -2.34 24.20
CA THR A 91 -19.46 -3.29 24.65
C THR A 91 -18.16 -3.42 23.85
N PRO A 92 -17.08 -4.00 24.46
CA PRO A 92 -15.73 -4.09 23.86
C PRO A 92 -15.55 -5.07 22.70
N GLU A 93 -16.63 -5.70 22.18
CA GLU A 93 -16.54 -6.65 21.05
C GLU A 93 -16.70 -6.02 19.65
N ASP A 94 -17.02 -4.72 19.56
CA ASP A 94 -17.08 -3.97 18.28
C ASP A 94 -15.75 -3.25 17.91
N ALA A 95 -14.64 -3.57 18.59
CA ALA A 95 -13.37 -2.87 18.45
C ALA A 95 -12.57 -3.16 17.15
N LEU A 96 -13.19 -3.75 16.13
CA LEU A 96 -12.59 -3.87 14.79
C LEU A 96 -13.14 -2.76 13.89
N ALA A 97 -12.33 -1.71 13.74
CA ALA A 97 -12.44 -0.60 12.77
C ALA A 97 -13.21 0.67 13.18
N GLN A 98 -13.04 1.16 14.40
CA GLN A 98 -13.41 2.55 14.71
C GLN A 98 -12.30 3.53 14.26
N VAL A 99 -12.50 4.11 13.09
CA VAL A 99 -11.70 5.23 12.56
C VAL A 99 -12.17 6.50 13.27
N HIS A 100 -11.30 7.15 14.05
CA HIS A 100 -11.64 8.41 14.72
C HIS A 100 -11.80 9.57 13.72
N PRO A 101 -12.70 10.55 13.98
CA PRO A 101 -12.79 11.76 13.17
C PRO A 101 -11.44 12.50 13.14
N GLY A 102 -11.01 12.93 11.95
CA GLY A 102 -9.68 13.51 11.73
C GLY A 102 -8.53 12.48 11.63
N SER A 103 -8.82 11.18 11.69
CA SER A 103 -7.80 10.15 11.46
C SER A 103 -7.40 10.08 10.00
N ILE A 104 -6.09 9.95 9.79
CA ILE A 104 -5.55 9.55 8.50
C ILE A 104 -5.86 8.06 8.31
N VAL A 105 -6.75 7.76 7.37
CA VAL A 105 -6.97 6.39 6.91
C VAL A 105 -5.87 6.05 5.91
N MET A 106 -5.28 4.86 6.03
CA MET A 106 -4.33 4.34 5.06
C MET A 106 -4.93 3.09 4.42
N SER A 107 -5.48 3.24 3.23
CA SER A 107 -5.87 2.10 2.40
C SER A 107 -4.62 1.52 1.74
N ALA A 108 -4.26 0.28 2.07
CA ALA A 108 -3.17 -0.45 1.46
C ALA A 108 -3.71 -1.71 0.78
N ARG A 109 -3.44 -1.89 -0.51
CA ARG A 109 -3.62 -3.18 -1.19
C ARG A 109 -2.27 -3.88 -1.30
N TRP A 110 -2.22 -5.11 -0.83
CA TRP A 110 -1.04 -5.96 -0.90
C TRP A 110 -1.20 -6.97 -2.02
N TRP A 111 -0.23 -7.04 -2.93
CA TRP A 111 -0.20 -8.05 -3.99
C TRP A 111 1.17 -8.72 -4.08
N SER A 112 1.16 -10.04 -4.27
CA SER A 112 2.35 -10.88 -4.40
C SER A 112 2.09 -11.99 -5.42
N ARG A 113 3.14 -12.32 -6.19
CA ARG A 113 3.15 -13.48 -7.09
C ARG A 113 3.54 -14.70 -6.29
N ARG A 114 2.57 -15.54 -5.92
CA ARG A 114 2.83 -16.90 -5.47
C ARG A 114 2.07 -17.87 -6.34
#